data_AF-A0A2X2X9N1-F1
#
_entry.id   AF-A0A2X2X9N1-F1
#
_cell.length_a   1.000
_cell.length_b   1.000
_cell.length_c   1.000
_cell.angle_alpha   90.00
_cell.angle_beta   90.00
_cell.angle_gamma   90.00
#
_symmetry.space_group_name_H-M   'P 1'
#
loop_
_entity.id
_entity.type
_entity.pdbx_description
1 polymer ?
#
loop_
_entity_poly.entity_id
_entity_poly.type
_entity_poly.pdbx_seq_one_letter_code
_entity_poly.pdbx_strand_id
1 'polypeptide(L)'
;MKKLIIHFIPVVISGIWLIAEYQTLNPITLKGPDFLKFYLILVLGFYGSIFIVKSVGGRVSPTTFYFLMGIGCLGIVKLIRGIMLGKPIGFLAMILIAELIIAFLLMSWTSNDKLKQ
;
A
#
# COMPACT_ATOMS: atom_id res chain seq x y z
N MET A 1 -19.81 -5.48 1.84
CA MET A 1 -19.12 -5.31 3.15
C MET A 1 -18.08 -6.40 3.43
N LYS A 2 -18.36 -7.71 3.29
CA LYS A 2 -17.38 -8.78 3.60
C LYS A 2 -16.02 -8.68 2.87
N LYS A 3 -16.00 -8.21 1.62
CA LYS A 3 -14.78 -8.07 0.80
C LYS A 3 -13.84 -6.94 1.26
N LEU A 4 -14.34 -5.95 2.02
CA LEU A 4 -13.51 -4.86 2.58
C LEU A 4 -12.55 -5.36 3.65
N ILE A 5 -12.96 -6.39 4.40
CA ILE A 5 -12.16 -6.96 5.49
C ILE A 5 -10.83 -7.49 4.95
N ILE A 6 -10.84 -8.04 3.73
CA ILE A 6 -9.64 -8.63 3.10
C ILE A 6 -8.57 -7.56 2.84
N HIS A 7 -8.96 -6.34 2.51
CA HIS A 7 -8.05 -5.21 2.31
C HIS A 7 -7.53 -4.60 3.62
N PHE A 8 -8.20 -4.88 4.75
CA PHE A 8 -7.78 -4.43 6.06
C PHE A 8 -6.73 -5.37 6.69
N ILE A 9 -6.75 -6.66 6.33
CA ILE A 9 -5.79 -7.67 6.84
C ILE A 9 -4.32 -7.21 6.68
N PRO A 10 -3.87 -6.71 5.52
CA PRO A 10 -2.49 -6.23 5.35
C PRO A 10 -2.13 -5.06 6.27
N VAL A 11 -3.08 -4.15 6.50
CA VAL A 11 -2.91 -3.03 7.43
C VAL A 11 -2.69 -3.56 8.84
N VAL A 12 -3.54 -4.50 9.27
CA VAL A 12 -3.43 -5.13 10.59
C VAL A 12 -2.12 -5.90 10.74
N ILE A 13 -1.73 -6.71 9.74
CA ILE A 13 -0.47 -7.48 9.77
C ILE A 13 0.74 -6.54 9.87
N SER A 14 0.76 -5.47 9.07
CA SER A 14 1.84 -4.48 9.13
C SER A 14 1.88 -3.74 10.47
N GLY A 15 0.71 -3.46 11.07
CA GLY A 15 0.59 -2.87 12.40
C GLY A 15 1.05 -3.80 13.52
N ILE A 16 0.70 -5.09 13.48
CA ILE A 16 1.18 -6.10 14.44
C ILE A 16 2.71 -6.18 14.37
N TRP A 17 3.29 -6.23 13.17
CA TRP A 17 4.74 -6.21 13.00
C TRP A 17 5.38 -4.96 13.60
N LEU A 18 4.78 -3.78 13.37
CA LEU A 18 5.25 -2.51 13.91
C LEU A 18 5.25 -2.48 15.45
N ILE A 19 4.18 -2.99 16.07
CA ILE A 19 4.04 -3.05 17.53
C ILE A 19 5.01 -4.08 18.12
N ALA A 20 5.11 -5.26 17.52
CA ALA A 20 5.92 -6.36 18.04
C ALA A 20 7.42 -6.00 18.06
N GLU A 21 7.92 -5.36 17.00
CA GLU A 21 9.36 -5.10 16.84
C GLU A 21 9.78 -3.74 17.40
N TYR A 22 8.95 -2.70 17.26
CA TYR A 22 9.33 -1.32 17.57
C TYR A 22 8.48 -0.68 18.67
N GLN A 23 7.50 -1.40 19.24
CA GLN A 23 6.63 -0.93 20.31
C GLN A 23 5.98 0.44 20.03
N THR A 24 5.72 0.73 18.75
CA THR A 24 5.14 2.00 18.27
C THR A 24 3.93 1.74 17.41
N LEU A 25 3.01 2.71 17.37
CA LEU A 25 1.87 2.74 16.45
C LEU A 25 2.13 3.68 15.27
N ASN A 26 3.21 4.46 15.30
CA ASN A 26 3.51 5.45 14.28
C ASN A 26 4.64 4.96 13.36
N PRO A 27 4.35 4.48 12.13
CA PRO A 27 5.39 4.00 11.22
C PRO A 27 6.32 5.12 10.73
N ILE A 28 5.88 6.38 10.77
CA ILE A 28 6.68 7.53 10.29
C ILE A 28 7.90 7.76 11.19
N THR A 29 7.89 7.28 12.45
CA THR A 29 9.04 7.40 13.38
C THR A 29 10.16 6.39 13.11
N LEU A 30 9.90 5.34 12.32
CA LEU A 30 10.90 4.32 12.00
C LEU A 30 12.15 4.89 11.30
N LYS A 31 13.29 4.23 11.41
CA LYS A 31 14.47 4.56 10.59
C LYS A 31 14.23 4.12 9.14
N GLY A 32 15.04 4.63 8.20
CA GLY A 32 14.87 4.39 6.76
C GLY A 32 14.69 2.91 6.38
N PRO A 33 15.62 2.01 6.75
CA PRO A 33 15.52 0.59 6.43
C PRO A 33 14.28 -0.08 7.04
N ASP A 34 13.96 0.26 8.28
CA ASP A 34 12.85 -0.35 9.02
C ASP A 34 11.50 0.13 8.48
N PHE A 35 11.40 1.40 8.12
CA PHE A 35 10.26 1.93 7.40
C PHE A 35 10.09 1.23 6.06
N LEU A 36 11.17 0.98 5.33
CA LEU A 36 11.10 0.30 4.03
C LEU A 36 10.58 -1.13 4.18
N LYS A 37 11.01 -1.86 5.23
CA LYS A 37 10.47 -3.19 5.56
C LYS A 37 8.98 -3.13 5.89
N PHE A 38 8.58 -2.20 6.76
CA PHE A 38 7.16 -1.96 7.08
C PHE A 38 6.35 -1.70 5.81
N TYR A 39 6.84 -0.78 4.97
CA TYR A 39 6.16 -0.34 3.75
C TYR A 39 6.05 -1.49 2.74
N LEU A 40 7.09 -2.31 2.60
CA LEU A 40 7.05 -3.51 1.75
C LEU A 40 6.03 -4.54 2.24
N ILE A 41 5.96 -4.82 3.54
CA ILE A 41 4.96 -5.73 4.11
C ILE A 41 3.54 -5.23 3.80
N LEU A 42 3.30 -3.92 4.02
CA LEU A 42 2.03 -3.27 3.76
C LEU A 42 1.64 -3.33 2.29
N VAL A 43 2.54 -2.90 1.39
CA VAL A 43 2.31 -2.85 -0.06
C VAL A 43 2.11 -4.24 -0.63
N LEU A 44 3.00 -5.20 -0.33
CA LEU A 44 2.89 -6.57 -0.84
C LEU A 44 1.63 -7.26 -0.31
N GLY A 45 1.33 -7.11 0.99
CA GLY A 45 0.11 -7.65 1.56
C GLY A 45 -1.14 -7.04 0.91
N PHE A 46 -1.15 -5.72 0.68
CA PHE A 46 -2.27 -5.04 0.06
C PHE A 46 -2.52 -5.48 -1.38
N TYR A 47 -1.49 -5.49 -2.22
CA TYR A 47 -1.62 -5.98 -3.59
C TYR A 47 -1.93 -7.47 -3.67
N GLY A 48 -1.37 -8.28 -2.76
CA GLY A 48 -1.74 -9.69 -2.61
C GLY A 48 -3.23 -9.86 -2.29
N SER A 49 -3.79 -9.01 -1.42
CA SER A 49 -5.23 -9.00 -1.11
C SER A 49 -6.09 -8.69 -2.34
N ILE A 50 -5.67 -7.74 -3.18
CA ILE A 50 -6.34 -7.39 -4.45
C ILE A 50 -6.32 -8.58 -5.40
N PHE A 51 -5.15 -9.20 -5.55
CA PHE A 51 -4.98 -10.37 -6.42
C PHE A 51 -5.89 -11.53 -6.00
N ILE A 52 -5.94 -11.85 -4.70
CA ILE A 52 -6.84 -12.89 -4.16
C ILE A 52 -8.30 -12.56 -4.48
N VAL A 53 -8.74 -11.32 -4.21
CA VAL A 53 -10.12 -10.91 -4.49
C VAL A 53 -10.47 -11.08 -5.96
N LYS A 54 -9.55 -10.73 -6.88
CA LYS A 54 -9.77 -10.88 -8.32
C LYS A 54 -9.77 -12.35 -8.75
N SER A 55 -8.85 -13.18 -8.25
CA SER A 55 -8.77 -14.61 -8.56
C SER A 55 -10.00 -15.40 -8.13
N VAL A 56 -10.68 -14.96 -7.06
CA VAL A 56 -11.96 -15.55 -6.60
C VAL A 56 -13.17 -15.01 -7.41
N GLY A 57 -12.94 -14.33 -8.53
CA GLY A 57 -13.98 -13.72 -9.36
C GLY A 57 -14.65 -12.50 -8.72
N GLY A 58 -14.04 -11.94 -7.67
CA GLY A 58 -14.52 -10.73 -7.01
C GLY A 58 -14.19 -9.47 -7.83
N ARG A 59 -15.09 -8.48 -7.77
CA ARG A 59 -14.84 -7.17 -8.35
C ARG A 59 -14.01 -6.27 -7.42
N VAL A 60 -13.07 -5.58 -8.07
CA VAL A 60 -12.53 -4.26 -7.75
C VAL A 60 -13.47 -3.30 -7.01
N SER A 61 -13.46 -3.12 -5.68
CA SER A 61 -14.33 -2.08 -5.09
C SER A 61 -13.68 -0.69 -5.22
N PRO A 62 -14.48 0.39 -5.33
CA PRO A 62 -13.95 1.76 -5.27
C PRO A 62 -13.15 2.03 -3.99
N THR A 63 -13.49 1.33 -2.91
CA THR A 63 -12.84 1.42 -1.59
C THR A 63 -11.37 0.98 -1.62
N THR A 64 -10.99 0.08 -2.52
CA THR A 64 -9.59 -0.32 -2.72
C THR A 64 -8.72 0.87 -3.15
N PHE A 65 -9.26 1.81 -3.94
CA PHE A 65 -8.53 3.02 -4.31
C PHE A 65 -8.25 3.94 -3.12
N TYR A 66 -9.18 4.02 -2.16
CA TYR A 66 -8.94 4.82 -0.94
C TYR A 66 -7.82 4.23 -0.08
N PHE A 67 -7.75 2.90 0.05
CA PHE A 67 -6.63 2.25 0.73
C PHE A 67 -5.32 2.48 -0.01
N LEU A 68 -5.31 2.34 -1.34
CA LEU A 68 -4.12 2.57 -2.16
C LEU A 68 -3.61 4.01 -2.02
N MET A 69 -4.52 4.98 -2.04
CA MET A 69 -4.19 6.38 -1.84
C MET A 69 -3.65 6.63 -0.41
N GLY A 70 -4.22 5.98 0.61
CA GLY A 70 -3.71 6.05 1.98
C GLY A 70 -2.30 5.48 2.14
N ILE A 71 -2.02 4.33 1.53
CA ILE A 71 -0.68 3.70 1.52
C ILE A 71 0.31 4.63 0.80
N GLY A 72 -0.04 5.10 -0.40
CA GLY A 72 0.78 6.05 -1.15
C GLY A 72 1.05 7.34 -0.38
N CYS A 73 0.04 7.92 0.29
CA CYS A 73 0.21 9.10 1.14
C CYS A 73 1.22 8.85 2.27
N LEU A 74 1.17 7.68 2.92
CA LEU A 74 2.12 7.31 3.97
C LEU A 74 3.56 7.22 3.43
N GLY A 75 3.75 6.65 2.24
CA GLY A 75 5.03 6.63 1.55
C GLY A 75 5.52 8.04 1.18
N ILE A 76 4.65 8.89 0.65
CA ILE A 76 4.98 10.28 0.27
C ILE A 76 5.40 11.10 1.49
N VAL A 77 4.69 11.01 2.61
CA VAL A 77 5.05 11.73 3.85
C VAL A 77 6.46 11.34 4.30
N LYS A 78 6.80 10.05 4.23
CA LYS A 78 8.15 9.59 4.56
C LYS A 78 9.19 10.07 3.55
N LEU A 79 8.85 10.08 2.27
CA LEU A 79 9.71 10.55 1.20
C LEU A 79 10.12 12.01 1.42
N ILE A 80 9.14 12.89 1.68
CA ILE A 80 9.37 14.31 1.96
C ILE A 80 10.30 14.47 3.16
N ARG A 81 10.03 13.74 4.25
CA ARG A 81 10.90 13.76 5.44
C ARG A 81 12.33 13.28 5.14
N GLY A 82 12.47 12.26 4.30
CA GLY A 82 13.78 11.75 3.88
C GLY A 82 14.58 12.79 3.08
N ILE A 83 13.91 13.48 2.15
CA ILE A 83 14.50 14.58 1.35
C ILE A 83 14.95 15.73 2.27
N MET A 84 14.07 16.18 3.17
CA MET A 84 14.38 17.27 4.12
C MET A 84 15.59 16.95 5.01
N LEU A 85 15.79 15.67 5.35
CA LEU A 85 16.90 15.21 6.18
C LEU A 85 18.15 14.82 5.37
N GLY A 86 18.14 15.03 4.05
CA GLY A 86 19.24 14.66 3.15
C GLY A 86 19.55 13.15 3.15
N LYS A 87 18.55 12.31 3.45
CA LYS A 87 18.72 10.85 3.51
C LYS A 87 18.48 10.21 2.14
N PRO A 88 19.15 9.09 1.84
CA PRO A 88 18.88 8.35 0.61
C PRO A 88 17.45 7.81 0.62
N ILE A 89 16.70 8.14 -0.43
CA ILE A 89 15.28 7.78 -0.60
C ILE A 89 15.00 6.96 -1.87
N GLY A 90 16.03 6.55 -2.60
CA GLY A 90 15.88 5.91 -3.92
C GLY A 90 14.96 4.69 -3.91
N PHE A 91 15.12 3.77 -2.95
CA PHE A 91 14.25 2.60 -2.83
C PHE A 91 12.78 2.97 -2.58
N LEU A 92 12.52 3.94 -1.70
CA LEU A 92 11.16 4.38 -1.43
C LEU A 92 10.53 5.04 -2.66
N ALA A 93 11.30 5.87 -3.39
CA ALA A 93 10.85 6.47 -4.63
C ALA A 93 10.51 5.41 -5.69
N MET A 94 11.34 4.37 -5.85
CA MET A 94 11.07 3.27 -6.78
C MET A 94 9.77 2.53 -6.43
N ILE A 95 9.52 2.26 -5.14
CA ILE A 95 8.27 1.60 -4.72
C ILE A 95 7.06 2.49 -5.02
N LEU A 96 7.13 3.79 -4.73
CA LEU A 96 6.03 4.73 -5.02
C LEU A 96 5.74 4.84 -6.52
N ILE A 97 6.77 4.85 -7.37
CA ILE A 97 6.61 4.85 -8.83
C ILE A 97 5.92 3.55 -9.27
N ALA A 98 6.35 2.40 -8.77
CA ALA A 98 5.71 1.12 -9.06
C ALA A 98 4.24 1.10 -8.60
N GLU A 99 3.95 1.64 -7.42
CA GLU A 99 2.59 1.75 -6.87
C GLU A 99 1.68 2.57 -7.79
N LEU A 100 2.17 3.72 -8.30
CA LEU A 100 1.45 4.53 -9.28
C LEU A 100 1.18 3.77 -10.58
N ILE A 101 2.18 3.09 -11.13
CA ILE A 101 2.02 2.30 -12.37
C ILE A 101 0.92 1.24 -12.18
N ILE A 102 0.96 0.50 -11.07
CA ILE A 102 -0.04 -0.54 -10.78
C ILE A 102 -1.43 0.09 -10.55
N ALA A 103 -1.51 1.24 -9.87
CA ALA A 103 -2.76 1.97 -9.69
C ALA A 103 -3.42 2.34 -11.03
N PHE A 104 -2.63 2.88 -11.96
CA PHE A 104 -3.09 3.22 -13.31
C PHE A 104 -3.57 1.99 -14.08
N LEU A 105 -2.83 0.87 -14.00
CA LEU A 105 -3.24 -0.40 -14.63
C LEU A 105 -4.58 -0.90 -14.08
N LEU A 106 -4.75 -0.90 -12.75
CA LEU A 106 -6.00 -1.33 -12.11
C LEU A 106 -7.18 -0.43 -12.49
N MET A 107 -6.96 0.89 -12.59
CA MET A 107 -7.99 1.85 -12.99
C MET A 107 -8.42 1.66 -14.45
N SER A 108 -7.44 1.49 -15.35
CA SER A 108 -7.70 1.20 -16.77
C SER A 108 -8.51 -0.08 -16.95
N TRP A 109 -8.16 -1.15 -16.24
CA TRP A 109 -8.90 -2.40 -16.26
C TRP A 109 -10.32 -2.29 -15.70
N THR A 110 -10.50 -1.54 -14.61
CA THR A 110 -11.84 -1.34 -14.04
C THR A 110 -12.75 -0.55 -14.98
N SER A 111 -12.20 0.40 -15.75
CA SER A 111 -12.94 1.13 -16.78
C SER A 111 -13.35 0.21 -17.95
N ASN A 112 -12.46 -0.68 -18.37
CA ASN A 112 -12.71 -1.61 -19.48
C ASN A 112 -13.76 -2.69 -19.13
N ASP A 113 -13.78 -3.17 -17.88
CA ASP A 113 -14.82 -4.09 -17.38
C ASP A 113 -16.22 -3.41 -17.33
N LYS A 114 -16.29 -2.08 -17.16
CA LYS A 114 -17.56 -1.32 -17.22
C LYS A 114 -18.08 -1.11 -18.64
N LEU A 115 -17.20 -1.05 -19.64
CA LEU A 115 -17.53 -0.86 -21.05
C LEU A 115 -18.02 -2.13 -21.76
N LYS A 116 -17.80 -3.31 -21.17
CA LYS A 116 -18.25 -4.61 -21.70
C LYS A 116 -19.58 -5.11 -21.09
N GLN A 117 -20.21 -4.33 -20.22
CA GLN A 117 -21.57 -4.58 -19.70
C GLN A 117 -22.60 -3.80 -20.51
#